data_AF-A0A4R0NN77-F1
#
_entry.id   AF-A0A4R0NN77-F1
#
_cell.length_a   1.000
_cell.length_b   1.000
_cell.length_c   1.000
_cell.angle_alpha   90.00
_cell.angle_beta   90.00
_cell.angle_gamma   90.00
#
_symmetry.space_group_name_H-M   'P 1'
#
loop_
_entity.id
_entity.type
_entity.pdbx_description
1 polymer ?
#
loop_
_entity_poly.entity_id
_entity_poly.type
_entity_poly.pdbx_seq_one_letter_code
_entity_poly.pdbx_strand_id
1 'polypeptide(L)'
;MINRIKSLIWIIVVLTTTGTSQAQSNQKQTQKQVEKLYSGLWTDKQTTRQLEISFQYGYATITDWTSKFQKRESGDIYQGSIKNGKLIMPEDTQHRAPYSEILYKNNTLIYLTKSIDSGKTLEWDKRVFTRVISKSQ
;
A
#
# COMPACT_ATOMS: atom_id res chain seq x y z
N MET A 1 58.86 14.16 -6.62
CA MET A 1 57.69 13.54 -5.94
C MET A 1 56.44 14.43 -6.10
N ILE A 2 56.07 14.83 -7.34
CA ILE A 2 54.96 15.76 -7.63
C ILE A 2 54.01 15.22 -8.73
N ASN A 3 54.47 14.24 -9.53
CA ASN A 3 53.70 13.75 -10.68
C ASN A 3 52.74 12.58 -10.39
N ARG A 4 52.70 12.05 -9.17
CA ARG A 4 51.76 10.95 -8.82
C ARG A 4 50.42 11.43 -8.25
N ILE A 5 50.34 12.68 -7.81
CA ILE A 5 49.12 13.26 -7.19
C ILE A 5 48.10 13.68 -8.25
N LYS A 6 48.54 14.06 -9.46
CA LYS A 6 47.64 14.45 -10.56
C LYS A 6 46.89 13.27 -11.20
N SER A 7 47.41 12.04 -11.04
CA SER A 7 46.80 10.84 -11.63
C SER A 7 45.61 10.30 -10.83
N LEU A 8 45.49 10.65 -9.54
CA LEU A 8 44.40 10.20 -8.68
C LEU A 8 43.12 11.04 -8.82
N ILE A 9 43.24 12.26 -9.36
CA ILE A 9 42.11 13.19 -9.50
C ILE A 9 41.15 12.76 -10.63
N TRP A 10 41.65 12.06 -11.65
CA TRP A 10 40.82 11.61 -12.78
C TRP A 10 39.94 10.39 -12.49
N ILE A 11 40.26 9.58 -11.47
CA ILE A 11 39.49 8.38 -11.14
C ILE A 11 38.22 8.73 -10.35
N ILE A 12 38.22 9.84 -9.60
CA ILE A 12 37.08 10.25 -8.76
C ILE A 12 35.95 10.89 -9.59
N VAL A 13 36.25 11.48 -10.74
CA VAL A 13 35.25 12.15 -11.60
C VAL A 13 34.42 11.16 -12.43
N VAL A 14 34.93 9.96 -12.71
CA VAL A 14 34.21 8.95 -13.52
C VAL A 14 33.17 8.16 -12.71
N LEU A 15 33.25 8.18 -11.38
CA LEU A 15 32.34 7.43 -10.50
C LEU A 15 31.04 8.17 -10.15
N THR A 16 30.86 9.43 -10.55
CA THR A 16 29.67 10.21 -10.21
C THR A 16 28.64 10.37 -11.34
N THR A 17 28.91 9.88 -12.56
CA THR A 17 28.00 10.10 -13.71
C THR A 17 27.09 8.93 -14.07
N THR A 18 27.16 7.78 -13.39
CA THR A 18 26.33 6.59 -13.72
C THR A 18 25.38 6.14 -12.61
N GLY A 19 25.26 6.89 -11.51
CA GLY A 19 24.71 6.36 -10.26
C GLY A 19 23.21 6.53 -9.96
N THR A 20 22.45 7.40 -10.63
CA THR A 20 21.17 7.86 -10.01
C THR A 20 19.88 7.65 -10.80
N SER A 21 19.91 7.23 -12.07
CA SER A 21 18.67 7.16 -12.88
C SER A 21 17.91 5.82 -12.78
N GLN A 22 18.56 4.71 -12.41
CA GLN A 22 17.89 3.41 -12.33
C GLN A 22 17.00 3.25 -11.08
N ALA A 23 17.41 3.83 -9.95
CA ALA A 23 16.65 3.73 -8.69
C ALA A 23 15.25 4.37 -8.79
N GLN A 24 15.13 5.53 -9.43
CA GLN A 24 13.86 6.24 -9.57
C GLN A 24 12.92 5.56 -10.59
N SER A 25 13.45 4.94 -11.64
CA SER A 25 12.67 4.16 -12.61
C SER A 25 12.09 2.90 -11.98
N ASN A 26 12.91 2.16 -11.24
CA ASN A 26 12.51 0.94 -10.54
C ASN A 26 11.43 1.22 -9.48
N GLN A 27 11.53 2.35 -8.77
CA GLN A 27 10.52 2.76 -7.79
C GLN A 27 9.16 3.06 -8.45
N LYS A 28 9.13 3.76 -9.59
CA LYS A 28 7.88 4.02 -10.34
C LYS A 28 7.26 2.74 -10.90
N GLN A 29 8.07 1.81 -11.39
CA GLN A 29 7.58 0.51 -11.89
C GLN A 29 7.01 -0.34 -10.75
N THR A 30 7.71 -0.38 -9.60
CA THR A 30 7.24 -1.08 -8.39
C THR A 30 5.91 -0.50 -7.91
N GLN A 31 5.79 0.84 -7.89
CA GLN A 31 4.55 1.50 -7.51
C GLN A 31 3.39 1.11 -8.43
N LYS A 32 3.56 1.19 -9.76
CA LYS A 32 2.52 0.79 -10.71
C LYS A 32 2.11 -0.68 -10.57
N GLN A 33 3.05 -1.56 -10.27
CA GLN A 33 2.76 -2.97 -10.01
C GLN A 33 1.91 -3.13 -8.74
N VAL A 34 2.27 -2.46 -7.64
CA VAL A 34 1.48 -2.45 -6.41
C VAL A 34 0.08 -1.90 -6.68
N GLU A 35 -0.03 -0.75 -7.34
CA GLU A 35 -1.33 -0.17 -7.70
C GLU A 35 -2.22 -1.18 -8.44
N LYS A 36 -1.66 -1.89 -9.43
CA LYS A 36 -2.37 -2.93 -10.17
C LYS A 36 -2.82 -4.10 -9.29
N LEU A 37 -1.95 -4.59 -8.39
CA LEU A 37 -2.26 -5.74 -7.53
C LEU A 37 -3.42 -5.44 -6.58
N TYR A 38 -3.47 -4.23 -6.04
CA TYR A 38 -4.42 -3.82 -5.02
C TYR A 38 -5.71 -3.23 -5.57
N SER A 39 -5.67 -2.58 -6.74
CA SER A 39 -6.84 -1.90 -7.31
C SER A 39 -8.02 -2.85 -7.53
N GLY A 40 -9.23 -2.33 -7.37
CA GLY A 40 -10.49 -3.00 -7.68
C GLY A 40 -11.34 -3.31 -6.45
N LEU A 41 -12.37 -4.12 -6.67
CA LEU A 41 -13.35 -4.53 -5.66
C LEU A 41 -12.98 -5.88 -5.03
N TRP A 42 -13.04 -5.92 -3.71
CA TRP A 42 -12.64 -7.04 -2.87
C TRP A 42 -13.71 -7.35 -1.84
N THR A 43 -14.00 -8.63 -1.63
CA THR A 43 -15.04 -9.08 -0.71
C THR A 43 -14.50 -10.05 0.34
N ASP A 44 -14.82 -9.78 1.60
CA ASP A 44 -14.77 -10.77 2.66
C ASP A 44 -16.08 -11.56 2.63
N LYS A 45 -15.98 -12.81 2.16
CA LYS A 45 -17.13 -13.70 1.98
C LYS A 45 -17.78 -14.11 3.31
N GLN A 46 -17.08 -14.00 4.44
CA GLN A 46 -17.63 -14.39 5.74
C GLN A 46 -18.52 -13.28 6.30
N THR A 47 -18.13 -12.02 6.10
CA THR A 47 -18.80 -10.87 6.73
C THR A 47 -19.61 -10.01 5.77
N THR A 48 -19.51 -10.26 4.46
CA THR A 48 -20.05 -9.40 3.38
C THR A 48 -19.44 -7.99 3.34
N ARG A 49 -18.35 -7.77 4.08
CA ARG A 49 -17.55 -6.55 4.00
C ARG A 49 -16.89 -6.47 2.62
N GLN A 50 -16.85 -5.27 2.08
CA GLN A 50 -16.33 -4.93 0.77
C GLN A 50 -15.26 -3.86 0.93
N LEU A 51 -14.20 -3.98 0.14
CA LEU A 51 -13.20 -2.94 -0.02
C LEU A 51 -13.10 -2.63 -1.50
N GLU A 52 -13.29 -1.37 -1.86
CA GLU A 52 -12.87 -0.88 -3.15
C GLU A 52 -11.62 -0.04 -2.99
N ILE A 53 -10.58 -0.39 -3.73
CA ILE A 53 -9.29 0.30 -3.70
C ILE A 53 -9.06 0.92 -5.06
N SER A 54 -8.80 2.22 -5.07
CA SER A 54 -8.38 2.99 -6.23
C SER A 54 -7.15 3.82 -5.88
N PHE A 55 -6.44 4.30 -6.89
CA PHE A 55 -5.23 5.10 -6.69
C PHE A 55 -5.34 6.43 -7.41
N GLN A 56 -5.05 7.52 -6.70
CA GLN A 56 -5.00 8.86 -7.26
C GLN A 56 -3.86 9.65 -6.62
N TYR A 57 -3.09 10.37 -7.45
CA TYR A 57 -1.97 11.21 -7.02
C TYR A 57 -0.94 10.50 -6.12
N GLY A 58 -0.74 9.19 -6.31
CA GLY A 58 0.22 8.38 -5.54
C GLY A 58 -0.28 7.87 -4.19
N TYR A 59 -1.56 8.10 -3.87
CA TYR A 59 -2.23 7.56 -2.68
C TYR A 59 -3.29 6.54 -3.06
N ALA A 60 -3.59 5.62 -2.15
CA ALA A 60 -4.72 4.72 -2.26
C ALA A 60 -5.95 5.37 -1.60
N THR A 61 -7.08 5.37 -2.29
CA THR A 61 -8.39 5.62 -1.70
C THR A 61 -9.06 4.27 -1.47
N ILE A 62 -9.44 4.00 -0.23
CA ILE A 62 -10.00 2.74 0.22
C ILE A 62 -11.40 3.02 0.72
N THR A 63 -12.41 2.56 0.00
CA THR A 63 -13.82 2.65 0.42
C THR A 63 -14.21 1.32 1.04
N ASP A 64 -14.70 1.36 2.27
CA ASP A 64 -15.05 0.19 3.08
C ASP A 64 -16.54 0.21 3.42
N TRP A 65 -17.23 -0.87 3.12
CA TRP A 65 -18.63 -0.99 3.47
C TRP A 65 -19.06 -2.44 3.64
N THR A 66 -20.16 -2.66 4.35
CA THR A 66 -20.77 -3.99 4.47
C THR A 66 -21.98 -4.06 3.58
N SER A 67 -21.90 -4.78 2.46
CA SER A 67 -22.92 -4.76 1.40
C SER A 67 -24.29 -5.26 1.85
N LYS A 68 -24.36 -5.98 2.97
CA LYS A 68 -25.61 -6.40 3.60
C LYS A 68 -26.39 -5.25 4.24
N PHE A 69 -25.71 -4.19 4.69
CA PHE A 69 -26.31 -3.13 5.50
C PHE A 69 -26.21 -1.74 4.85
N GLN A 70 -25.24 -1.54 3.97
CA GLN A 70 -24.95 -0.24 3.39
C GLN A 70 -24.58 -0.36 1.91
N LYS A 71 -24.84 0.71 1.17
CA LYS A 71 -24.34 0.88 -0.20
C LYS A 71 -22.93 1.46 -0.17
N ARG A 72 -22.21 1.32 -1.27
CA ARG A 72 -20.85 1.83 -1.43
C ARG A 72 -20.75 3.33 -1.14
N GLU A 73 -21.75 4.11 -1.55
CA GLU A 73 -21.77 5.57 -1.39
C GLU A 73 -21.87 6.02 0.07
N SER A 74 -22.27 5.12 0.96
CA SER A 74 -22.34 5.35 2.41
C SER A 74 -21.17 4.72 3.17
N GLY A 75 -20.22 4.11 2.46
CA GLY A 75 -19.05 3.48 3.05
C GLY A 75 -18.05 4.46 3.63
N ASP A 76 -17.25 3.98 4.57
CA ASP A 76 -16.15 4.74 5.15
C ASP A 76 -15.03 4.89 4.11
N ILE A 77 -14.45 6.08 4.04
CA ILE A 77 -13.38 6.39 3.07
C ILE A 77 -12.09 6.65 3.82
N TYR A 78 -11.06 5.91 3.47
CA TYR A 78 -9.73 6.03 4.05
C TYR A 78 -8.68 6.33 2.96
N GLN A 79 -7.62 7.00 3.37
CA GLN A 79 -6.44 7.21 2.54
C GLN A 79 -5.28 6.33 3.02
N GLY A 80 -4.70 5.57 2.10
CA GLY A 80 -3.54 4.71 2.33
C GLY A 80 -2.32 5.18 1.55
N SER A 81 -1.13 4.84 2.07
CA SER A 81 0.16 5.04 1.38
C SER A 81 0.80 3.70 1.03
N ILE A 82 1.52 3.66 -0.09
CA ILE A 82 2.31 2.48 -0.45
C ILE A 82 3.64 2.52 0.31
N LYS A 83 3.91 1.50 1.13
CA LYS A 83 5.19 1.33 1.83
C LYS A 83 5.61 -0.12 1.80
N ASN A 84 6.83 -0.39 1.31
CA ASN A 84 7.40 -1.74 1.21
C ASN A 84 6.47 -2.76 0.53
N GLY A 85 5.77 -2.34 -0.53
CA GLY A 85 4.83 -3.19 -1.28
C GLY A 85 3.49 -3.44 -0.59
N LYS A 86 3.21 -2.80 0.54
CA LYS A 86 1.95 -2.86 1.28
C LYS A 86 1.20 -1.54 1.22
N LEU A 87 -0.11 -1.56 1.47
CA LEU A 87 -0.86 -0.34 1.80
C LEU A 87 -0.87 -0.15 3.31
N ILE A 88 -0.52 1.06 3.74
CA ILE A 88 -0.53 1.48 5.13
C ILE A 88 -1.58 2.57 5.29
N MET A 89 -2.57 2.30 6.14
CA MET A 89 -3.51 3.32 6.61
C MET A 89 -3.05 3.75 8.00
N PRO A 90 -2.62 5.01 8.16
CA PRO A 90 -2.22 5.52 9.47
C PRO A 90 -3.43 5.53 10.40
N GLU A 91 -3.15 5.54 11.71
CA GLU A 91 -4.17 5.78 12.71
C GLU A 91 -4.75 7.19 12.53
N ASP A 92 -6.08 7.29 12.55
CA ASP A 92 -6.80 8.56 12.54
C ASP A 92 -7.61 8.68 13.84
N THR A 93 -7.12 9.51 14.75
CA THR A 93 -7.75 9.70 16.05
C THR A 93 -9.02 10.55 15.98
N GLN A 94 -9.18 11.39 14.95
CA GLN A 94 -10.36 12.23 14.78
C GLN A 94 -11.56 11.40 14.31
N HIS A 95 -11.30 10.46 13.40
CA HIS A 95 -12.32 9.55 12.87
C HIS A 95 -12.31 8.17 13.56
N ARG A 96 -11.52 8.01 14.63
CA ARG A 96 -11.35 6.77 15.39
C ARG A 96 -10.99 5.57 14.51
N ALA A 97 -10.25 5.79 13.44
CA ALA A 97 -9.80 4.75 12.53
C ALA A 97 -8.47 4.15 13.05
N PRO A 98 -8.42 2.84 13.29
CA PRO A 98 -7.19 2.17 13.74
C PRO A 98 -6.12 2.10 12.65
N TYR A 99 -4.85 2.10 13.08
CA TYR A 99 -3.75 1.76 12.19
C TYR A 99 -4.01 0.41 11.52
N SER A 100 -3.86 0.37 10.20
CA SER A 100 -4.11 -0.84 9.43
C SER A 100 -3.06 -1.06 8.33
N GLU A 101 -2.75 -2.32 8.05
CA GLU A 101 -1.95 -2.74 6.90
C GLU A 101 -2.76 -3.64 5.98
N ILE A 102 -2.64 -3.42 4.66
CA ILE A 102 -3.22 -4.32 3.66
C ILE A 102 -2.08 -4.95 2.86
N LEU A 103 -2.04 -6.28 2.88
CA LEU A 103 -1.05 -7.10 2.17
C LEU A 103 -1.74 -7.85 1.03
N TYR A 104 -1.12 -7.88 -0.15
CA TYR A 104 -1.54 -8.76 -1.23
C TYR A 104 -0.73 -10.06 -1.18
N LYS A 105 -1.41 -11.21 -1.10
CA LYS A 105 -0.76 -12.53 -1.12
C LYS A 105 -1.70 -13.56 -1.76
N ASN A 106 -1.18 -14.41 -2.65
CA ASN A 106 -1.95 -15.49 -3.26
C ASN A 106 -3.30 -15.04 -3.86
N ASN A 107 -3.31 -13.89 -4.52
CA ASN A 107 -4.51 -13.28 -5.10
C ASN A 107 -5.63 -12.93 -4.10
N THR A 108 -5.28 -12.71 -2.84
CA THR A 108 -6.16 -12.19 -1.79
C THR A 108 -5.55 -10.94 -1.15
N LEU A 109 -6.41 -10.11 -0.56
CA LEU A 109 -5.97 -9.07 0.36
C LEU A 109 -6.08 -9.59 1.79
N ILE A 110 -5.03 -9.37 2.56
CA ILE A 110 -4.99 -9.60 4.00
C ILE A 110 -5.02 -8.23 4.65
N TYR A 111 -6.15 -7.90 5.28
CA TYR A 111 -6.35 -6.67 6.02
C TYR A 111 -6.01 -6.93 7.49
N LEU A 112 -5.02 -6.22 8.01
CA LEU A 112 -4.58 -6.29 9.39
C LEU A 112 -4.91 -4.98 10.09
N THR A 113 -5.60 -5.04 11.22
CA THR A 113 -5.96 -3.88 12.03
C THR A 113 -5.31 -4.00 13.39
N LYS A 114 -4.66 -2.94 13.88
CA LYS A 114 -4.17 -2.89 15.25
C LYS A 114 -5.30 -2.41 16.16
N SER A 115 -5.67 -3.21 17.16
CA SER A 115 -6.70 -2.80 18.14
C SER A 115 -6.25 -1.56 18.94
N ILE A 116 -7.20 -0.69 19.26
CA ILE A 116 -6.97 0.56 20.03
C ILE A 116 -7.18 0.34 21.55
N ASP A 117 -7.61 -0.84 22.00
CA ASP A 117 -8.05 -1.02 23.40
C ASP A 117 -6.91 -1.15 24.44
N SER A 118 -6.81 -0.08 25.24
CA SER A 118 -6.48 0.01 26.66
C SER A 118 -6.00 -1.26 27.40
N GLY A 119 -4.71 -1.58 27.27
CA GLY A 119 -3.96 -2.27 28.35
C GLY A 119 -3.83 -3.79 28.27
N LYS A 120 -4.19 -4.44 27.16
CA LYS A 120 -3.82 -5.84 26.88
C LYS A 120 -3.11 -5.97 25.54
N THR A 121 -2.41 -7.09 25.37
CA THR A 121 -1.47 -7.38 24.27
C THR A 121 -2.01 -6.95 22.91
N LEU A 122 -1.17 -6.25 22.14
CA LEU A 122 -1.46 -5.75 20.79
C LEU A 122 -1.64 -6.91 19.79
N GLU A 123 -2.81 -7.54 19.80
CA GLU A 123 -3.17 -8.53 18.79
C GLU A 123 -3.72 -7.84 17.53
N TRP A 124 -3.28 -8.31 16.38
CA TRP A 124 -3.77 -7.82 15.08
C TRP A 124 -5.07 -8.55 14.74
N ASP A 125 -6.14 -7.80 14.50
CA ASP A 125 -7.32 -8.35 13.82
C ASP A 125 -6.97 -8.61 12.36
N LYS A 126 -7.31 -9.79 11.85
CA LYS A 126 -6.97 -10.22 10.50
C LYS A 126 -8.22 -10.59 9.73
N ARG A 127 -8.41 -9.95 8.58
CA ARG A 127 -9.45 -10.30 7.61
C ARG A 127 -8.86 -10.62 6.25
N VAL A 128 -9.55 -11.48 5.51
CA VAL A 128 -9.12 -11.93 4.19
C VAL A 128 -10.20 -11.58 3.18
N PHE A 129 -9.81 -10.84 2.15
CA PHE A 129 -10.69 -10.47 1.05
C PHE A 129 -10.26 -11.14 -0.24
N THR A 130 -11.25 -11.52 -1.04
CA THR A 130 -11.06 -12.13 -2.36
C THR A 130 -11.57 -11.17 -3.42
N ARG A 131 -10.91 -11.17 -4.59
CA ARG A 131 -11.29 -10.26 -5.68
C ARG A 131 -12.70 -10.60 -6.17
N VAL A 132 -13.55 -9.59 -6.33
CA VAL A 132 -14.85 -9.76 -6.97
C VAL A 132 -14.61 -9.84 -8.48
N ILE A 133 -14.84 -11.02 -9.04
CA ILE A 133 -14.82 -11.21 -10.49
C ILE A 133 -16.20 -10.77 -10.98
N SER A 134 -16.29 -9.60 -11.60
CA SER A 134 -17.48 -9.25 -12.35
C SER A 134 -17.63 -10.27 -13.48
N LYS A 135 -18.74 -11.02 -13.47
CA LYS A 135 -19.16 -11.69 -14.70
C LYS A 135 -19.53 -10.56 -15.66
N SER A 136 -18.79 -10.43 -16.75
CA SER A 136 -19.23 -9.63 -17.90
C SER A 136 -20.62 -10.14 -18.28
N GLN A 137 -21.64 -9.32 -18.06
CA GLN A 137 -22.98 -9.54 -18.60
C GLN A 137 -22.97 -9.29 -20.11
#